data_AF-A0A066UKI6-F1
#
_entry.id   AF-A0A066UKI6-F1
#
_cell.length_a   1.000
_cell.length_b   1.000
_cell.length_c   1.000
_cell.angle_alpha   90.00
_cell.angle_beta   90.00
_cell.angle_gamma   90.00
#
_symmetry.space_group_name_H-M   'P 1'
#
loop_
_entity.id
_entity.type
_entity.pdbx_description
1 polymer ?
#
loop_
_entity_poly.entity_id
_entity_poly.type
_entity_poly.pdbx_seq_one_letter_code
_entity_poly.pdbx_strand_id
1 'polypeptide(L)'
;MKLKSVFGSLLFSFCFIANAGATEPKSVEICVKSRSEYQWNKARLEGAILTTGDYVNNYGGFKFLPDGNFIVFDFGTENDPDPQFLKLTGAFTESYQETEGMLGDRWLIAKKASNKICQ
;
A
#
# COMPACT_ATOMS: atom_id res chain seq x y z
N MET A 1 -5.02 39.10 -46.14
CA MET A 1 -3.71 38.60 -45.68
C MET A 1 -3.91 37.81 -44.39
N LYS A 2 -3.47 36.54 -44.37
CA LYS A 2 -3.56 35.64 -43.21
C LYS A 2 -2.26 35.77 -42.41
N LEU A 3 -2.32 36.21 -41.16
CA LEU A 3 -1.22 35.98 -40.20
C LEU A 3 -1.64 34.83 -39.28
N LYS A 4 -1.03 33.66 -39.52
CA LYS A 4 -0.86 32.64 -38.50
C LYS A 4 0.29 33.12 -37.60
N SER A 5 0.07 33.19 -36.29
CA SER A 5 1.16 33.16 -35.32
C SER A 5 0.75 32.21 -34.20
N VAL A 6 1.50 31.10 -34.15
CA VAL A 6 1.49 30.08 -33.11
C VAL A 6 2.56 30.48 -32.12
N PHE A 7 2.19 30.74 -30.86
CA PHE A 7 3.05 30.67 -29.68
C PHE A 7 2.06 30.62 -28.51
N GLY A 8 1.79 29.48 -27.86
CA GLY A 8 2.79 28.69 -27.16
C GLY A 8 2.98 29.32 -25.78
N SER A 9 2.03 29.11 -24.86
CA SER A 9 2.12 29.69 -23.52
C SER A 9 1.53 28.78 -22.46
N LEU A 10 2.49 28.10 -21.80
CA LEU A 10 2.53 27.68 -20.41
C LEU A 10 1.41 26.77 -19.90
N LEU A 11 1.71 25.47 -19.96
CA LEU A 11 1.31 24.51 -18.93
C LEU A 11 1.84 24.99 -17.57
N PHE A 12 1.00 25.63 -16.76
CA PHE A 12 1.22 25.72 -15.33
C PHE A 12 0.93 24.34 -14.74
N SER A 13 1.94 23.45 -14.80
CA SER A 13 2.02 22.32 -13.89
C SER A 13 2.16 22.88 -12.48
N PHE A 14 1.04 23.00 -11.77
CA PHE A 14 1.07 22.98 -10.32
C PHE A 14 1.49 21.57 -9.90
N CYS A 15 2.80 21.32 -9.88
CA CYS A 15 3.36 20.37 -8.92
C CYS A 15 3.04 20.96 -7.55
N PHE A 16 1.92 20.54 -6.97
CA PHE A 16 1.82 20.55 -5.52
C PHE A 16 2.99 19.69 -5.04
N ILE A 17 4.03 20.36 -4.56
CA ILE A 17 4.98 19.78 -3.64
C ILE A 17 4.12 19.39 -2.44
N ALA A 18 3.58 18.18 -2.45
CA ALA A 18 2.98 17.60 -1.29
C ALA A 18 4.09 17.59 -0.25
N ASN A 19 3.87 18.31 0.85
CA ASN A 19 4.67 18.11 2.05
C ASN A 19 4.81 16.61 2.26
N ALA A 20 6.04 16.12 2.36
CA ALA A 20 6.39 14.81 2.88
C ALA A 20 6.10 14.77 4.39
N GLY A 21 4.87 15.14 4.76
CA GLY A 21 4.32 14.98 6.09
C GLY A 21 3.57 13.65 6.08
N ALA A 22 3.86 12.83 7.08
CA ALA A 22 3.27 11.51 7.30
C ALA A 22 1.81 11.46 6.80
N THR A 23 1.58 10.71 5.71
CA THR A 23 0.22 10.40 5.29
C THR A 23 -0.46 9.71 6.46
N GLU A 24 -1.54 10.29 6.97
CA GLU A 24 -2.27 9.67 8.09
C GLU A 24 -2.66 8.24 7.74
N PRO A 25 -2.56 7.29 8.69
CA PRO A 25 -2.90 5.91 8.42
C PRO A 25 -4.36 5.77 8.05
N LYS A 26 -4.63 4.96 7.04
CA LYS A 26 -5.97 4.71 6.54
C LYS A 26 -6.36 3.27 6.74
N SER A 27 -7.48 3.03 7.43
CA SER A 27 -8.08 1.70 7.49
C SER A 27 -8.58 1.28 6.11
N VAL A 28 -8.25 0.06 5.70
CA VAL A 28 -8.61 -0.55 4.43
C VAL A 28 -8.92 -2.04 4.63
N GLU A 29 -9.72 -2.60 3.74
CA GLU A 29 -9.88 -4.05 3.61
C GLU A 29 -9.01 -4.56 2.47
N ILE A 30 -8.40 -5.72 2.67
CA ILE A 30 -7.46 -6.31 1.71
C ILE A 30 -7.75 -7.79 1.49
N CYS A 31 -7.42 -8.28 0.30
CA CYS A 31 -7.32 -9.71 0.03
C CYS A 31 -5.85 -10.13 0.07
N VAL A 32 -5.50 -11.15 0.86
CA VAL A 32 -4.11 -11.62 1.01
C VAL A 32 -3.95 -13.11 0.77
N LYS A 33 -2.79 -13.51 0.26
CA LYS A 33 -2.32 -14.90 0.17
C LYS A 33 -0.84 -14.97 0.47
N SER A 34 -0.44 -15.84 1.38
CA SER A 34 0.98 -16.19 1.58
C SER A 34 1.47 -17.02 0.39
N ARG A 35 2.76 -16.94 0.07
CA ARG A 35 3.35 -17.72 -1.04
C ARG A 35 3.28 -19.23 -0.83
N SER A 36 3.33 -19.70 0.41
CA SER A 36 3.11 -21.10 0.75
C SER A 36 1.69 -21.59 0.39
N GLU A 37 0.73 -20.68 0.23
CA GLU A 37 -0.69 -20.97 -0.05
C GLU A 37 -1.13 -20.60 -1.47
N TYR A 38 -0.22 -20.44 -2.45
CA TYR A 38 -0.55 -20.11 -3.85
C TYR A 38 -1.44 -21.12 -4.59
N GLN A 39 -1.98 -22.14 -3.91
CA GLN A 39 -3.12 -22.88 -4.43
C GLN A 39 -4.32 -21.93 -4.60
N TRP A 40 -4.91 -21.93 -5.79
CA TRP A 40 -5.99 -21.04 -6.20
C TRP A 40 -7.20 -21.12 -5.22
N ASN A 41 -7.89 -19.99 -4.97
CA ASN A 41 -9.07 -19.84 -4.09
C ASN A 41 -8.84 -19.84 -2.56
N LYS A 42 -7.63 -19.55 -2.06
CA LYS A 42 -7.35 -19.43 -0.61
C LYS A 42 -7.10 -18.01 -0.12
N ALA A 43 -7.55 -17.00 -0.87
CA ALA A 43 -7.41 -15.62 -0.44
C ALA A 43 -8.18 -15.37 0.87
N ARG A 44 -7.53 -14.76 1.85
CA ARG A 44 -8.17 -14.30 3.09
C ARG A 44 -8.54 -12.84 2.98
N LEU A 45 -9.68 -12.47 3.58
CA LEU A 45 -10.08 -11.08 3.77
C LEU A 45 -9.52 -10.60 5.10
N GLU A 46 -8.77 -9.51 5.09
CA GLU A 46 -8.16 -8.93 6.29
C GLU A 46 -8.49 -7.45 6.40
N GLY A 47 -8.65 -7.00 7.65
CA GLY A 47 -8.60 -5.58 8.00
C GLY A 47 -7.15 -5.13 8.08
N ALA A 48 -6.82 -4.00 7.46
CA ALA A 48 -5.46 -3.51 7.39
C ALA A 48 -5.38 -1.99 7.51
N ILE A 49 -4.16 -1.50 7.68
CA ILE A 49 -3.81 -0.08 7.71
C ILE A 49 -2.85 0.19 6.57
N LEU A 50 -3.22 1.10 5.68
CA LEU A 50 -2.33 1.73 4.72
C LEU A 50 -1.63 2.90 5.40
N THR A 51 -0.30 2.88 5.46
CA THR A 51 0.50 3.87 6.19
C THR A 51 1.86 4.09 5.53
N THR A 52 2.70 4.94 6.11
CA THR A 52 4.09 5.15 5.69
C THR A 52 5.07 4.57 6.72
N GLY A 53 6.29 4.25 6.26
CA GLY A 53 7.38 3.84 7.15
C GLY A 53 7.65 4.87 8.24
N ASP A 54 7.66 6.16 7.88
CA ASP A 54 7.81 7.26 8.83
C ASP A 54 6.74 7.29 9.91
N TYR A 55 5.47 7.07 9.55
CA TYR A 55 4.40 7.06 10.54
C TYR A 55 4.61 5.93 11.54
N VAL A 56 4.91 4.72 11.05
CA VAL A 56 5.12 3.55 11.91
C VAL A 56 6.35 3.75 12.81
N ASN A 57 7.44 4.30 12.27
CA ASN A 57 8.66 4.56 13.03
C ASN A 57 8.45 5.59 14.15
N ASN A 58 7.66 6.63 13.90
CA ASN A 58 7.48 7.75 14.83
C ASN A 58 6.34 7.52 15.83
N TYR A 59 5.29 6.80 15.44
CA TYR A 59 4.06 6.67 16.22
C TYR A 59 3.68 5.23 16.55
N GLY A 60 4.12 4.25 15.76
CA GLY A 60 3.81 2.83 15.95
C GLY A 60 4.73 2.10 16.92
N GLY A 61 5.86 2.70 17.31
CA GLY A 61 6.82 2.08 18.25
C GLY A 61 7.72 1.00 17.64
N PHE A 62 7.55 0.66 16.36
CA PHE A 62 8.44 -0.20 15.60
C PHE A 62 9.63 0.63 15.12
N LYS A 63 10.86 0.10 15.21
CA LYS A 63 12.05 0.84 14.78
C LYS A 63 12.61 0.23 13.50
N PHE A 64 12.90 1.08 12.52
CA PHE A 64 13.66 0.82 11.28
C PHE A 64 12.87 0.32 10.05
N LEU A 65 11.61 0.72 9.87
CA LEU A 65 11.00 0.59 8.54
C LEU A 65 11.62 1.62 7.56
N PRO A 66 12.00 1.22 6.34
CA PRO A 66 12.50 2.16 5.35
C PRO A 66 11.37 3.05 4.84
N ASP A 67 11.73 4.19 4.24
CA ASP A 67 10.77 5.07 3.58
C ASP A 67 9.96 4.32 2.52
N GLY A 68 8.67 4.61 2.48
CA GLY A 68 7.72 3.98 1.56
C GLY A 68 6.32 3.84 2.16
N ASN A 69 5.41 3.32 1.34
CA ASN A 69 4.06 2.98 1.76
C ASN A 69 3.99 1.51 2.18
N PHE A 70 3.23 1.23 3.22
CA PHE A 70 3.09 -0.10 3.79
C PHE A 70 1.62 -0.46 3.97
N ILE A 71 1.33 -1.74 3.81
CA ILE A 71 0.12 -2.37 4.33
C ILE A 71 0.51 -3.09 5.61
N VAL A 72 -0.18 -2.76 6.70
CA VAL A 72 -0.03 -3.39 8.00
C VAL A 72 -1.31 -4.14 8.33
N PHE A 73 -1.24 -5.45 8.53
CA PHE A 73 -2.39 -6.29 8.82
C PHE A 73 -1.97 -7.44 9.73
N ASP A 74 -2.95 -8.26 10.13
CA ASP A 74 -2.74 -9.34 11.10
C ASP A 74 -2.08 -8.79 12.36
N PHE A 75 -2.83 -7.98 13.12
CA PHE A 75 -2.36 -7.21 14.29
C PHE A 75 -1.97 -8.07 15.50
N GLY A 76 -1.57 -9.29 15.23
CA GLY A 76 -1.39 -10.35 16.17
C GLY A 76 -2.67 -10.73 16.89
N THR A 77 -2.72 -11.98 17.33
CA THR A 77 -3.60 -12.36 18.44
C THR A 77 -2.74 -12.49 19.69
N GLU A 78 -3.33 -12.69 20.87
CA GLU A 78 -2.56 -12.92 22.11
C GLU A 78 -1.49 -14.03 21.99
N ASN A 79 -1.59 -14.89 20.97
CA ASN A 79 -0.70 -16.03 20.73
C ASN A 79 0.29 -15.86 19.56
N ASP A 80 0.20 -14.80 18.76
CA ASP A 80 1.15 -14.51 17.68
C ASP A 80 1.22 -12.99 17.51
N PRO A 81 2.19 -12.29 18.12
CA PRO A 81 2.06 -10.87 18.45
C PRO A 81 2.55 -9.90 17.36
N ASP A 82 3.12 -10.38 16.25
CA ASP A 82 3.88 -9.52 15.35
C ASP A 82 3.08 -9.13 14.10
N PRO A 83 2.74 -7.84 13.92
CA PRO A 83 2.02 -7.40 12.74
C PRO A 83 2.81 -7.62 11.46
N GLN A 84 2.10 -7.97 10.40
CA GLN A 84 2.68 -8.13 9.07
C GLN A 84 2.84 -6.77 8.39
N PHE A 85 4.08 -6.39 8.09
CA PHE A 85 4.42 -5.17 7.37
C PHE A 85 4.81 -5.50 5.94
N LEU A 86 3.98 -5.11 4.97
CA LEU A 86 4.22 -5.36 3.55
C LEU A 86 4.56 -4.05 2.83
N LYS A 87 5.77 -3.95 2.28
CA LYS A 87 6.21 -2.75 1.55
C LYS A 87 5.60 -2.71 0.16
N LEU A 88 4.82 -1.67 -0.13
CA LEU A 88 4.27 -1.45 -1.47
C LEU A 88 5.37 -0.94 -2.42
N THR A 89 5.54 -1.63 -3.55
CA THR A 89 6.47 -1.24 -4.63
C THR A 89 5.81 -0.36 -5.69
N GLY A 90 4.49 -0.21 -5.64
CA GLY A 90 3.70 0.57 -6.59
C GLY A 90 2.36 1.03 -6.01
N ALA A 91 1.45 1.45 -6.89
CA ALA A 91 0.12 1.89 -6.48
C ALA A 91 -0.68 0.73 -5.88
N PHE A 92 -1.36 0.97 -4.76
CA PHE A 92 -2.23 -0.03 -4.16
C PHE A 92 -3.57 -0.11 -4.90
N THR A 93 -3.78 -1.19 -5.64
CA THR A 93 -4.95 -1.38 -6.52
C THR A 93 -5.77 -2.61 -6.14
N GLU A 94 -6.89 -2.83 -6.85
CA GLU A 94 -7.73 -4.03 -6.70
C GLU A 94 -7.16 -5.28 -7.38
N SER A 95 -6.03 -5.17 -8.09
CA SER A 95 -5.38 -6.31 -8.72
C SER A 95 -4.33 -6.89 -7.78
N TYR A 96 -4.21 -8.23 -7.75
CA TYR A 96 -3.17 -8.87 -6.96
C TYR A 96 -1.79 -8.45 -7.44
N GLN A 97 -0.99 -7.98 -6.49
CA GLN A 97 0.41 -7.66 -6.68
C GLN A 97 1.24 -8.44 -5.67
N GLU A 98 2.43 -8.84 -6.09
CA GLU A 98 3.38 -9.45 -5.18
C GLU A 98 4.05 -8.37 -4.33
N THR A 99 4.25 -8.71 -3.07
CA THR A 99 4.97 -7.90 -2.09
C THR A 99 5.75 -8.82 -1.18
N GLU A 100 6.77 -8.26 -0.55
CA GLU A 100 7.58 -8.94 0.45
C GLU A 100 7.26 -8.36 1.82
N GLY A 101 7.11 -9.22 2.81
CA GLY A 101 7.04 -8.87 4.22
C GLY A 101 8.43 -8.61 4.78
N MET A 102 8.48 -8.02 5.97
CA MET A 102 9.75 -7.67 6.61
C MET A 102 10.64 -8.87 6.95
N LEU A 103 10.07 -10.08 7.04
CA LEU A 103 10.80 -11.32 7.31
C LEU A 103 11.23 -12.06 6.02
N GLY A 104 11.02 -11.45 4.85
CA GLY A 104 11.36 -12.02 3.54
C GLY A 104 10.31 -12.97 2.98
N ASP A 105 9.18 -13.11 3.67
CA ASP A 105 8.03 -13.87 3.23
C ASP A 105 7.28 -13.13 2.12
N ARG A 106 6.83 -13.88 1.11
CA ARG A 106 6.18 -13.29 -0.07
C ARG A 106 4.68 -13.42 0.03
N TRP A 107 4.00 -12.36 -0.37
CA TRP A 107 2.55 -12.25 -0.32
C TRP A 107 2.01 -11.78 -1.66
N LEU A 108 0.82 -12.26 -2.01
CA LEU A 108 -0.04 -11.60 -2.99
C LEU A 108 -1.07 -10.78 -2.23
N ILE A 109 -1.17 -9.50 -2.55
CA ILE A 109 -2.14 -8.60 -1.93
C ILE A 109 -2.94 -7.82 -2.98
N ALA A 110 -4.20 -7.53 -2.67
CA ALA A 110 -5.05 -6.64 -3.45
C ALA A 110 -5.95 -5.83 -2.50
N LYS A 111 -6.29 -4.60 -2.88
CA LYS A 111 -7.34 -3.84 -2.21
C LYS A 111 -8.68 -4.53 -2.41
N LYS A 112 -9.44 -4.75 -1.34
CA LYS A 112 -10.78 -5.31 -1.44
C LYS A 112 -11.73 -4.29 -2.05
N ALA A 113 -12.32 -4.60 -3.20
CA ALA A 113 -13.45 -3.86 -3.73
C ALA A 113 -14.73 -4.28 -3.00
N SER A 114 -15.63 -3.33 -2.74
CA SER A 114 -16.85 -3.55 -1.93
C SER A 114 -17.70 -4.72 -2.44
N ASN A 115 -17.74 -4.96 -3.75
CA ASN A 115 -18.56 -5.99 -4.40
C ASN A 115 -17.82 -7.30 -4.75
N LYS A 116 -16.54 -7.49 -4.36
CA LYS A 116 -15.72 -8.53 -5.01
C LYS A 116 -15.49 -9.91 -4.38
N ILE A 117 -15.53 -10.21 -3.09
CA ILE A 117 -14.98 -11.50 -2.55
C ILE A 117 -13.48 -11.75 -2.90
N CYS A 118 -12.71 -12.20 -1.91
CA CYS A 118 -11.32 -12.58 -2.13
C CYS A 118 -11.28 -14.00 -2.73
N GLN A 119 -10.68 -14.15 -3.92
CA GLN A 119 -10.49 -15.43 -4.62
C GLN A 119 -9.03 -15.62 -4.99
#